data_AF-A0A2U0S651-F1
#
_entry.id   AF-A0A2U0S651-F1
#
_cell.length_a   1.000
_cell.length_b   1.000
_cell.length_c   1.000
_cell.angle_alpha   90.00
_cell.angle_beta   90.00
_cell.angle_gamma   90.00
#
_symmetry.space_group_name_H-M   'P 1'
#
loop_
_entity.id
_entity.type
_entity.pdbx_description
1 polymer ?
#
loop_
_entity_poly.entity_id
_entity_poly.type
_entity_poly.pdbx_seq_one_letter_code
_entity_poly.pdbx_strand_id
1 'polypeptide(L)'
;MQETIKAPQSGLDEQDVLKSRMKKIKHKIAVISGKGGVGKTVTAVNLAIAFAMQGHENRVGLLDADLHGPCVPIMLGMEDQKL
;
A
#
# COMPACT_ATOMS: atom_id res chain seq x y z
N MET A 1 -19.91 -15.63 -43.78
CA MET A 1 -19.21 -14.32 -43.75
C MET A 1 -19.84 -13.49 -42.64
N GLN A 2 -19.11 -13.36 -41.53
CA GLN A 2 -19.15 -12.24 -40.58
C GLN A 2 -17.99 -12.50 -39.62
N GLU A 3 -16.84 -11.94 -39.97
CA GLU A 3 -15.69 -11.86 -39.07
C GLU A 3 -16.05 -10.85 -37.98
N THR A 4 -16.17 -11.34 -36.75
CA THR A 4 -16.23 -10.48 -35.57
C THR A 4 -14.86 -9.83 -35.41
N ILE A 5 -14.77 -8.55 -35.74
CA ILE A 5 -13.60 -7.70 -35.52
C ILE A 5 -13.25 -7.76 -34.03
N LYS A 6 -12.17 -8.48 -33.71
CA LYS A 6 -11.60 -8.51 -32.35
C LYS A 6 -10.80 -7.22 -32.18
N ALA A 7 -11.19 -6.40 -31.21
CA ALA A 7 -10.46 -5.20 -30.81
C ALA A 7 -8.97 -5.54 -30.57
N PRO A 8 -8.03 -4.60 -30.84
CA PRO A 8 -6.61 -4.87 -30.69
C PRO A 8 -6.30 -5.25 -29.23
N GLN A 9 -5.71 -6.43 -29.03
CA GLN A 9 -5.28 -6.91 -27.72
C GLN A 9 -4.00 -6.17 -27.30
N SER A 10 -4.15 -4.89 -26.94
CA SER A 10 -3.07 -4.08 -26.37
C SER A 10 -3.42 -3.76 -24.91
N GLY A 11 -2.85 -4.52 -23.98
CA GLY A 11 -3.00 -4.22 -22.56
C GLY A 11 -2.53 -5.39 -21.72
N LEU A 12 -1.46 -5.19 -20.95
CA LEU A 12 -1.10 -6.13 -19.89
C LEU A 12 -2.28 -6.23 -18.92
N ASP A 13 -2.64 -7.45 -18.50
CA ASP A 13 -3.63 -7.68 -17.46
C ASP A 13 -3.25 -6.88 -16.19
N GLU A 14 -4.21 -6.17 -15.60
CA GLU A 14 -4.01 -5.41 -14.37
C GLU A 14 -3.41 -6.27 -13.26
N GLN A 15 -3.78 -7.56 -13.20
CA GLN A 15 -3.20 -8.50 -12.24
C GLN A 15 -1.71 -8.73 -12.49
N ASP A 16 -1.29 -8.81 -13.74
CA ASP A 16 0.12 -9.00 -14.10
C ASP A 16 0.95 -7.75 -13.79
N VAL A 17 0.38 -6.57 -14.02
CA VAL A 17 0.98 -5.30 -13.62
C VAL A 17 1.15 -5.23 -12.10
N LEU A 18 0.11 -5.59 -11.34
CA LEU A 18 0.18 -5.61 -9.87
C LEU A 18 1.21 -6.62 -9.37
N LYS A 19 1.21 -7.86 -9.89
CA LYS A 19 2.20 -8.88 -9.54
C LYS A 19 3.62 -8.40 -9.81
N SER A 20 3.85 -7.78 -10.96
CA SER A 20 5.16 -7.24 -11.35
C SER A 20 5.64 -6.16 -10.37
N ARG A 21 4.77 -5.20 -9.99
CA ARG A 21 5.09 -4.16 -8.99
C ARG A 21 5.37 -4.77 -7.61
N MET A 22 4.52 -5.69 -7.17
CA MET A 22 4.60 -6.31 -5.85
C MET A 22 5.74 -7.33 -5.71
N LYS A 23 6.34 -7.78 -6.82
CA LYS A 23 7.52 -8.68 -6.84
C LYS A 23 8.75 -8.04 -6.20
N LYS A 24 8.86 -6.70 -6.22
CA LYS A 24 9.98 -5.96 -5.63
C LYS A 24 9.90 -5.88 -4.09
N ILE A 25 8.72 -6.11 -3.51
CA ILE A 25 8.47 -6.01 -2.07
C ILE A 25 8.67 -7.39 -1.44
N LYS A 26 9.76 -7.53 -0.65
CA LYS A 26 10.15 -8.80 -0.02
C LYS A 26 9.18 -9.27 1.06
N HIS A 27 8.73 -8.35 1.91
CA HIS A 27 7.84 -8.63 3.03
C HIS A 27 6.60 -7.76 2.95
N LYS A 28 5.42 -8.37 3.11
CA LYS A 28 4.12 -7.71 3.08
C LYS A 28 3.42 -8.04 4.39
N ILE A 29 3.25 -7.05 5.26
CA ILE A 29 2.71 -7.22 6.60
C ILE A 29 1.35 -6.52 6.64
N ALA A 30 0.29 -7.28 6.93
CA ALA A 30 -1.04 -6.73 7.12
C ALA A 30 -1.32 -6.55 8.61
N VAL A 31 -1.62 -5.33 9.03
CA VAL A 31 -2.06 -5.02 10.40
C VAL A 31 -3.58 -4.86 10.35
N ILE A 32 -4.30 -5.81 10.96
CA ILE A 32 -5.77 -5.87 10.93
C ILE A 32 -6.36 -5.85 12.33
N SER A 33 -7.59 -5.35 12.48
CA SER A 33 -8.35 -5.41 13.73
C SER A 33 -9.83 -5.71 13.49
N GLY A 34 -10.45 -6.46 14.41
CA GLY A 34 -11.89 -6.76 14.36
C GLY A 34 -12.80 -5.70 14.96
N LYS A 35 -12.23 -4.63 15.56
CA LYS A 35 -12.95 -3.53 16.20
C LYS A 35 -12.23 -2.20 15.94
N GLY A 36 -12.98 -1.09 15.98
CA GLY A 36 -12.44 0.26 15.90
C GLY A 36 -11.75 0.68 17.21
N GLY A 37 -10.81 1.63 17.13
CA GLY A 37 -10.16 2.20 18.32
C GLY A 37 -9.08 1.35 18.99
N VAL A 38 -8.78 0.15 18.49
CA VAL A 38 -7.77 -0.75 19.11
C VAL A 38 -6.31 -0.42 18.79
N GLY A 39 -6.06 0.69 18.09
CA GLY A 39 -4.71 1.13 17.75
C GLY A 39 -4.09 0.48 16.50
N LYS A 40 -4.87 -0.10 15.59
CA LYS A 40 -4.38 -0.68 14.32
C LYS A 40 -3.40 0.25 13.57
N THR A 41 -3.79 1.50 13.35
CA THR A 41 -2.95 2.50 12.65
C THR A 41 -1.72 2.89 13.47
N VAL A 42 -1.86 3.06 14.79
CA VAL A 42 -0.73 3.35 15.69
C VAL A 42 0.32 2.24 15.60
N THR A 43 -0.10 0.98 15.64
CA THR A 43 0.80 -0.17 15.52
C THR A 43 1.45 -0.23 14.14
N ALA A 44 0.70 0.02 13.06
CA ALA A 44 1.25 0.01 11.70
C ALA A 44 2.32 1.10 11.49
N VAL A 45 2.06 2.33 11.96
CA VAL A 45 3.00 3.46 11.89
C VAL A 45 4.27 3.16 12.68
N ASN A 46 4.14 2.73 13.95
CA ASN A 46 5.30 2.44 14.79
C ASN A 46 6.12 1.27 14.26
N LEU A 47 5.49 0.25 13.66
CA LEU A 47 6.21 -0.85 13.03
C LEU A 47 7.03 -0.38 11.83
N ALA A 48 6.47 0.51 11.00
CA ALA A 48 7.18 1.11 9.87
C ALA A 48 8.39 1.94 10.34
N ILE A 49 8.20 2.78 11.36
CA ILE A 49 9.27 3.58 11.98
C ILE A 49 10.36 2.66 12.55
N ALA A 50 9.97 1.61 13.29
CA ALA A 50 10.92 0.67 13.87
C ALA A 50 11.77 -0.01 12.79
N PHE A 51 11.18 -0.49 11.69
CA PHE A 51 11.96 -1.06 10.59
C PHE A 51 12.89 -0.03 9.94
N ALA A 52 12.43 1.21 9.75
CA ALA A 52 13.28 2.28 9.22
C ALA A 52 14.49 2.52 10.14
N MET A 53 14.27 2.60 11.46
CA MET A 53 15.33 2.78 12.46
C MET A 53 16.31 1.60 12.55
N GLN A 54 15.92 0.40 12.10
CA GLN A 54 16.77 -0.79 12.05
C GLN A 54 17.59 -0.89 10.74
N GLY A 55 17.73 0.19 9.97
CA GLY A 55 18.53 0.24 8.73
C GLY A 55 17.75 -0.16 7.48
N HIS A 56 16.43 0.04 7.47
CA HIS A 56 15.56 -0.19 6.31
C HIS A 56 14.85 1.07 5.82
N GLU A 57 15.33 2.26 6.19
CA GLU A 57 14.70 3.56 5.94
C GLU A 57 14.32 3.81 4.47
N ASN A 58 15.09 3.29 3.52
CA ASN A 58 14.82 3.41 2.07
C ASN A 58 14.02 2.24 1.46
N ARG A 59 13.48 1.34 2.29
CA ARG A 59 12.83 0.09 1.85
C ARG A 59 11.50 -0.18 2.54
N VAL A 60 11.08 0.70 3.45
CA VAL A 60 9.79 0.60 4.15
C VAL A 60 8.78 1.47 3.42
N GLY A 61 7.61 0.89 3.14
CA GLY A 61 6.43 1.61 2.69
C GLY A 61 5.28 1.36 3.64
N LEU A 62 4.46 2.37 3.87
CA LEU A 62 3.24 2.28 4.66
C LEU A 62 2.05 2.61 3.76
N LEU A 63 1.13 1.66 3.65
CA LEU A 63 -0.13 1.84 2.92
C LEU A 63 -1.27 1.88 3.94
N ASP A 64 -1.96 3.00 4.02
CA ASP A 64 -3.22 3.07 4.75
C ASP A 64 -4.36 2.65 3.82
N ALA A 65 -5.07 1.60 4.20
CA ALA A 65 -6.25 1.11 3.50
C ALA A 65 -7.56 1.45 4.24
N ASP A 66 -7.47 2.19 5.35
CA ASP A 66 -8.64 2.66 6.09
C ASP A 66 -9.19 3.95 5.44
N LEU A 67 -10.49 3.97 5.14
CA LEU A 67 -11.15 5.07 4.42
C LEU A 67 -11.58 6.23 5.32
N HIS A 68 -11.49 6.09 6.65
CA HIS A 68 -12.11 7.00 7.62
C HIS A 68 -11.30 8.27 7.95
N GLY A 69 -10.30 8.63 7.13
CA GLY A 69 -9.57 9.90 7.25
C GLY A 69 -8.05 9.73 7.35
N PRO A 70 -7.27 10.82 7.24
CA PRO A 70 -5.81 10.79 7.07
C PRO A 70 -5.07 10.49 8.39
N CYS A 71 -5.29 9.31 8.97
CA CYS A 71 -4.68 8.92 10.25
C CYS A 71 -3.15 8.81 10.14
N VAL A 72 -2.65 8.25 9.04
CA VAL A 72 -1.20 8.06 8.83
C VAL A 72 -0.45 9.38 8.59
N PRO A 73 -0.86 10.27 7.66
CA PRO A 73 -0.19 11.55 7.47
C PRO A 73 -0.13 12.41 8.73
N ILE A 74 -1.21 12.44 9.52
CA ILE A 74 -1.27 13.12 10.82
C ILE A 74 -0.23 12.54 11.78
N MET A 75 -0.19 11.22 11.96
CA MET A 75 0.75 10.57 12.88
C MET A 75 2.22 10.76 12.48
N LEU A 76 2.50 10.99 11.20
CA LEU A 76 3.85 11.25 10.69
C LEU A 76 4.19 12.75 10.65
N GLY A 77 3.26 13.64 11.02
CA GLY A 77 3.47 15.10 10.91
C GLY A 77 3.58 15.58 9.46
N MET A 78 2.90 14.90 8.53
CA MET A 78 2.98 15.11 7.08
C MET A 78 1.68 15.69 6.50
N GLU A 79 0.88 16.37 7.31
CA GLU A 79 -0.44 16.92 6.93
C GLU A 79 -0.38 17.88 5.73
N ASP A 80 0.71 18.65 5.63
CA ASP A 80 0.96 19.62 4.56
C ASP A 80 1.87 19.08 3.44
N GLN A 81 2.27 17.81 3.50
CA GLN A 81 3.12 17.19 2.48
C GLN A 81 2.26 16.65 1.33
N LYS A 82 2.62 17.03 0.10
CA LYS A 82 2.03 16.42 -1.09
C LYS A 82 2.65 15.04 -1.29
N LEU A 83 1.90 14.00 -0.94
CA LEU A 83 2.26 12.58 -1.14
C LEU A 83 2.21 12.19 -2.62
#